data_AF-A0A4R2QZI4-F1
#
_entry.id   AF-A0A4R2QZI4-F1
#
_cell.length_a   1.000
_cell.length_b   1.000
_cell.length_c   1.000
_cell.angle_alpha   90.00
_cell.angle_beta   90.00
_cell.angle_gamma   90.00
#
_symmetry.space_group_name_H-M   'P 1'
#
loop_
_entity.id
_entity.type
_entity.pdbx_description
1 polymer ?
#
loop_
_entity_poly.entity_id
_entity_poly.type
_entity_poly.pdbx_seq_one_letter_code
_entity_poly.pdbx_strand_id
1 'polypeptide(L)'
;MKKSLLCATALAAAMTLITAPASAATSYWEYEDNSVYGSNTNNTFTSPQVIYMNLGDTGSGYIKRSGDVDVWKFQPKMGSTTYVGRNAKINLSVPPNLNGVLEIWSPDGLTLIQKVDANGAGGAESYTMTMSQNVWYNIKVYGNGTSYDPNFNYTLSVTLL
;
A
#
# COMPACT_ATOMS: atom_id res chain seq x y z
N MET A 1 -29.31 -17.60 64.04
CA MET A 1 -29.07 -16.69 62.91
C MET A 1 -27.93 -17.23 62.05
N LYS A 2 -28.24 -17.98 60.98
CA LYS A 2 -27.22 -18.47 60.03
C LYS A 2 -27.36 -17.66 58.75
N LYS A 3 -26.38 -16.77 58.47
CA LYS A 3 -26.29 -16.01 57.22
C LYS A 3 -25.76 -16.94 56.12
N SER A 4 -26.55 -17.23 55.10
CA SER A 4 -26.06 -17.91 53.90
C SER A 4 -25.37 -16.88 53.00
N LEU A 5 -24.06 -17.04 52.78
CA LEU A 5 -23.34 -16.32 51.72
C LEU A 5 -23.71 -16.92 50.37
N LEU A 6 -24.29 -16.10 49.49
CA LEU A 6 -24.36 -16.41 48.06
C LEU A 6 -22.93 -16.39 47.50
N CYS A 7 -22.49 -17.53 46.97
CA CYS A 7 -21.28 -17.61 46.16
C CYS A 7 -21.68 -17.25 44.72
N ALA A 8 -21.36 -16.02 44.30
CA ALA A 8 -21.49 -15.62 42.90
C ALA A 8 -20.29 -16.18 42.12
N THR A 9 -20.50 -17.26 41.38
CA THR A 9 -19.54 -17.72 40.37
C THR A 9 -19.59 -16.76 39.18
N ALA A 10 -18.56 -15.92 39.04
CA ALA A 10 -18.34 -15.14 37.83
C ALA A 10 -17.99 -16.10 36.68
N LEU A 11 -18.88 -16.20 35.70
CA LEU A 11 -18.62 -16.90 34.45
C LEU A 11 -17.69 -16.03 33.61
N ALA A 12 -16.39 -16.28 33.67
CA ALA A 12 -15.43 -15.63 32.77
C ALA A 12 -15.64 -16.17 31.35
N ALA A 13 -16.19 -15.34 30.46
CA ALA A 13 -16.23 -15.64 29.04
C ALA A 13 -14.79 -15.68 28.51
N ALA A 14 -14.31 -16.89 28.18
CA ALA A 14 -13.06 -17.07 27.46
C ALA A 14 -13.22 -16.47 26.05
N MET A 15 -12.66 -15.28 25.84
CA MET A 15 -12.60 -14.65 24.54
C MET A 15 -11.48 -15.35 23.75
N THR A 16 -11.83 -16.37 22.98
CA THR A 16 -10.89 -17.06 22.10
C THR A 16 -10.40 -16.07 21.05
N LEU A 17 -9.12 -15.69 21.13
CA LEU A 17 -8.47 -14.87 20.11
C LEU A 17 -8.31 -15.72 18.85
N ILE A 18 -9.28 -15.66 17.94
CA ILE A 18 -9.14 -16.25 16.61
C ILE A 18 -8.12 -15.39 15.87
N THR A 19 -6.87 -15.84 15.82
CA THR A 19 -5.87 -15.26 14.93
C THR A 19 -6.28 -15.62 13.50
N ALA A 20 -6.65 -14.60 12.71
CA ALA A 20 -6.88 -14.82 11.29
C ALA A 20 -5.58 -15.37 10.67
N PRO A 21 -5.66 -16.37 9.77
CA PRO A 21 -4.47 -16.86 9.08
C PRO A 21 -3.86 -15.71 8.29
N ALA A 22 -2.54 -15.52 8.43
CA ALA A 22 -1.79 -14.62 7.59
C ALA A 22 -2.02 -15.03 6.13
N SER A 23 -2.60 -14.14 5.31
CA SER A 23 -2.60 -14.35 3.86
C SER A 23 -1.15 -14.32 3.39
N ALA A 24 -0.74 -15.27 2.56
CA ALA A 24 0.60 -15.29 2.00
C ALA A 24 0.85 -13.98 1.21
N ALA A 25 2.00 -13.34 1.47
CA ALA A 25 2.45 -12.21 0.70
C ALA A 25 2.54 -12.59 -0.79
N THR A 26 1.97 -11.74 -1.64
CA THR A 26 1.96 -11.92 -3.09
C THR A 26 2.82 -10.85 -3.74
N SER A 27 3.58 -11.26 -4.77
CA SER A 27 4.39 -10.35 -5.59
C SER A 27 3.69 -10.08 -6.92
N TYR A 28 3.60 -8.82 -7.29
CA TYR A 28 2.98 -8.36 -8.54
C TYR A 28 4.00 -7.57 -9.35
N TRP A 29 3.94 -7.73 -10.66
CA TRP A 29 4.66 -6.89 -11.61
C TRP A 29 3.66 -6.05 -12.37
N GLU A 30 4.01 -4.79 -12.60
CA GLU A 30 3.22 -3.99 -13.52
C GLU A 30 3.20 -4.64 -14.91
N TYR A 31 2.01 -4.65 -15.51
CA TYR A 31 1.90 -4.84 -16.95
C TYR A 31 2.37 -3.59 -17.71
N GLU A 32 3.52 -3.67 -18.36
CA GLU A 32 4.03 -2.66 -19.27
C GLU A 32 3.84 -3.11 -20.73
N ASP A 33 3.06 -2.37 -21.53
CA ASP A 33 3.19 -2.49 -22.98
C ASP A 33 4.42 -1.69 -23.44
N ASN A 34 5.54 -2.40 -23.48
CA ASN A 34 6.84 -1.86 -23.85
C ASN A 34 6.97 -1.53 -25.35
N SER A 35 5.94 -1.82 -26.16
CA SER A 35 5.97 -1.65 -27.62
C SER A 35 5.47 -0.28 -28.09
N VAL A 36 4.77 0.47 -27.24
CA VAL A 36 4.26 1.81 -27.57
C VAL A 36 4.61 2.80 -26.45
N TYR A 37 5.42 3.81 -26.80
CA TYR A 37 5.81 4.90 -25.90
C TYR A 37 4.57 5.61 -25.31
N GLY A 38 4.39 5.52 -23.98
CA GLY A 38 3.27 6.15 -23.27
C GLY A 38 1.96 5.35 -23.31
N SER A 39 2.02 4.05 -23.62
CA SER A 39 0.86 3.14 -23.64
C SER A 39 0.75 2.22 -22.43
N ASN A 40 1.52 2.46 -21.37
CA ASN A 40 1.23 1.77 -20.11
C ASN A 40 -0.17 2.20 -19.64
N THR A 41 -1.05 1.22 -19.49
CA THR A 41 -2.48 1.46 -19.30
C THR A 41 -2.80 2.07 -17.94
N ASN A 42 -1.80 2.25 -17.06
CA ASN A 42 -1.89 2.58 -15.63
C ASN A 42 -1.49 4.00 -15.23
N ASN A 43 -1.32 4.91 -16.20
CA ASN A 43 -0.97 6.31 -15.92
C ASN A 43 -2.05 7.15 -15.22
N THR A 44 -3.26 6.61 -15.06
CA THR A 44 -4.40 7.38 -14.58
C THR A 44 -5.19 6.63 -13.50
N PHE A 45 -5.91 7.39 -12.68
CA PHE A 45 -6.84 6.82 -11.70
C PHE A 45 -8.04 6.08 -12.33
N THR A 46 -8.31 6.30 -13.63
CA THR A 46 -9.39 5.61 -14.37
C THR A 46 -8.97 4.26 -14.92
N SER A 47 -7.66 4.02 -15.07
CA SER A 47 -7.12 2.76 -15.57
C SER A 47 -5.97 2.21 -14.70
N PRO A 48 -6.05 2.27 -13.36
CA PRO A 48 -4.92 1.93 -12.50
C PRO A 48 -4.57 0.44 -12.59
N GLN A 49 -3.31 0.10 -12.28
CA GLN A 49 -3.00 -1.28 -11.96
C GLN A 49 -3.66 -1.62 -10.63
N VAL A 50 -4.63 -2.52 -10.71
CA VAL A 50 -5.27 -3.05 -9.53
C VAL A 50 -4.37 -4.15 -9.01
N ILE A 51 -3.51 -3.81 -8.04
CA ILE A 51 -3.02 -4.83 -7.13
C ILE A 51 -4.01 -4.92 -5.97
N TYR A 52 -4.50 -6.11 -5.69
CA TYR A 52 -5.12 -6.38 -4.39
C TYR A 52 -4.00 -6.60 -3.36
N MET A 53 -3.31 -5.53 -2.94
CA MET A 53 -2.19 -5.66 -2.00
C MET A 53 -2.73 -6.02 -0.64
N ASN A 54 -2.58 -7.28 -0.26
CA ASN A 54 -2.60 -7.70 1.13
C ASN A 54 -1.41 -7.06 1.86
N LEU A 55 -1.50 -7.02 3.19
CA LEU A 55 -0.35 -6.62 4.00
C LEU A 55 0.79 -7.62 3.80
N GLY A 56 1.96 -7.12 3.44
CA GLY A 56 3.14 -7.89 3.04
C GLY A 56 3.32 -8.00 1.52
N ASP A 57 2.33 -7.60 0.72
CA ASP A 57 2.45 -7.66 -0.74
C ASP A 57 3.44 -6.62 -1.27
N THR A 58 4.06 -6.97 -2.40
CA THR A 58 5.02 -6.11 -3.09
C THR A 58 4.64 -6.00 -4.56
N GLY A 59 4.48 -4.77 -5.05
CA GLY A 59 4.45 -4.43 -6.47
C GLY A 59 5.85 -4.06 -6.97
N SER A 60 6.14 -4.34 -8.23
CA SER A 60 7.38 -3.93 -8.90
C SER A 60 7.05 -3.32 -10.25
N GLY A 61 7.87 -2.35 -10.65
CA GLY A 61 7.64 -1.61 -11.88
C GLY A 61 8.82 -0.80 -12.37
N TYR A 62 8.58 0.05 -13.36
CA TYR A 62 9.57 0.84 -14.06
C TYR A 62 9.05 2.27 -14.26
N ILE A 63 9.88 3.25 -13.91
CA ILE A 63 9.63 4.66 -14.21
C ILE A 63 10.67 5.05 -15.25
N LYS A 64 10.44 4.70 -16.51
CA LYS A 64 11.51 4.68 -17.50
C LYS A 64 11.95 6.06 -17.95
N ARG A 65 11.16 7.11 -17.72
CA ARG A 65 11.44 8.49 -18.15
C ARG A 65 10.65 9.52 -17.36
N SER A 66 10.98 10.80 -17.57
CA SER A 66 10.17 11.91 -17.09
C SER A 66 8.71 11.80 -17.57
N GLY A 67 7.76 12.02 -16.67
CA GLY A 67 6.33 11.98 -16.98
C GLY A 67 5.71 10.58 -17.00
N ASP A 68 6.51 9.54 -16.73
CA ASP A 68 6.01 8.19 -16.46
C ASP A 68 5.44 8.14 -15.04
N VAL A 69 4.19 7.70 -14.91
CA VAL A 69 3.44 7.74 -13.65
C VAL A 69 2.71 6.42 -13.47
N ASP A 70 3.00 5.67 -12.43
CA ASP A 70 2.27 4.45 -12.14
C ASP A 70 1.24 4.67 -11.06
N VAL A 71 -0.01 4.33 -11.37
CA VAL A 71 -1.11 4.34 -10.41
C VAL A 71 -1.42 2.92 -9.94
N TRP A 72 -1.32 2.71 -8.64
CA TRP A 72 -1.69 1.49 -7.93
C TRP A 72 -2.93 1.73 -7.06
N LYS A 73 -3.79 0.73 -6.93
CA LYS A 73 -4.85 0.71 -5.90
C LYS A 73 -4.48 -0.22 -4.76
N PHE A 74 -4.84 0.09 -3.52
CA PHE A 74 -4.75 -0.86 -2.41
C PHE A 74 -5.93 -0.70 -1.44
N GLN A 75 -6.32 -1.81 -0.80
CA GLN A 75 -7.24 -1.82 0.34
C GLN A 75 -6.77 -2.85 1.37
N PRO A 76 -7.04 -2.63 2.67
CA PRO A 76 -7.08 -3.73 3.63
C PRO A 76 -8.10 -4.79 3.19
N LYS A 77 -7.83 -6.08 3.45
CA LYS A 77 -8.70 -7.20 3.03
C LYS A 77 -10.18 -6.90 3.28
N MET A 78 -10.98 -6.88 2.21
CA MET A 78 -12.40 -6.56 2.24
C MET A 78 -13.14 -7.42 3.27
N GLY A 79 -14.00 -6.78 4.07
CA GLY A 79 -14.80 -7.46 5.10
C GLY A 79 -14.03 -7.85 6.37
N SER A 80 -12.72 -7.64 6.44
CA SER A 80 -11.94 -7.85 7.65
C SER A 80 -11.91 -6.58 8.52
N THR A 81 -12.27 -6.70 9.79
CA THR A 81 -12.06 -5.65 10.79
C THR A 81 -10.66 -5.71 11.42
N THR A 82 -9.90 -6.78 11.17
CA THR A 82 -8.60 -7.07 11.82
C THR A 82 -7.56 -5.96 11.63
N TYR A 83 -7.68 -5.19 10.54
CA TYR A 83 -6.72 -4.15 10.18
C TYR A 83 -7.20 -2.73 10.49
N VAL A 84 -8.46 -2.57 10.91
CA VAL A 84 -9.05 -1.25 11.18
C VAL A 84 -8.37 -0.63 12.38
N GLY A 85 -7.92 0.62 12.23
CA GLY A 85 -7.21 1.34 13.28
C GLY A 85 -5.74 0.92 13.45
N ARG A 86 -5.25 -0.04 12.65
CA ARG A 86 -3.83 -0.41 12.62
C ARG A 86 -3.06 0.44 11.62
N ASN A 87 -1.77 0.59 11.87
CA ASN A 87 -0.88 1.32 10.99
C ASN A 87 -0.26 0.42 9.94
N ALA A 88 -0.23 0.87 8.69
CA ALA A 88 0.51 0.27 7.61
C ALA A 88 1.56 1.25 7.10
N LYS A 89 2.76 0.74 6.82
CA LYS A 89 3.84 1.46 6.15
C LYS A 89 3.81 1.12 4.66
N ILE A 90 3.65 2.15 3.84
CA ILE A 90 3.83 2.09 2.39
C ILE A 90 5.26 2.51 2.10
N ASN A 91 6.00 1.71 1.35
CA ASN A 91 7.40 1.94 1.06
C ASN A 91 7.66 1.79 -0.43
N LEU A 92 8.15 2.85 -1.05
CA LEU A 92 8.71 2.89 -2.39
C LEU A 92 10.24 2.78 -2.28
N SER A 93 10.89 1.95 -3.08
CA SER A 93 12.34 1.94 -3.23
C SER A 93 12.72 2.07 -4.71
N VAL A 94 13.68 2.94 -4.98
CA VAL A 94 14.13 3.33 -6.32
C VAL A 94 15.67 3.24 -6.43
N PRO A 95 16.23 3.11 -7.64
CA PRO A 95 17.66 3.02 -7.84
C PRO A 95 18.34 4.37 -7.56
N PRO A 96 19.67 4.36 -7.29
CA PRO A 96 20.39 5.55 -6.81
C PRO A 96 20.30 6.80 -7.69
N ASN A 97 20.05 6.62 -8.99
CA ASN A 97 19.99 7.69 -9.99
C ASN A 97 18.57 8.13 -10.34
N LEU A 98 17.54 7.60 -9.67
CA LEU A 98 16.14 8.00 -9.83
C LEU A 98 15.67 8.75 -8.58
N ASN A 99 15.19 9.99 -8.74
CA ASN A 99 14.41 10.63 -7.67
C ASN A 99 12.97 10.11 -7.71
N GLY A 100 12.67 9.15 -6.84
CA GLY A 100 11.34 8.55 -6.73
C GLY A 100 10.41 9.39 -5.85
N VAL A 101 9.17 9.58 -6.31
CA VAL A 101 8.13 10.27 -5.57
C VAL A 101 6.98 9.31 -5.28
N LEU A 102 6.54 9.30 -4.03
CA LEU A 102 5.39 8.54 -3.56
C LEU A 102 4.25 9.50 -3.21
N GLU A 103 3.07 9.31 -3.80
CA GLU A 103 1.87 10.04 -3.39
C GLU A 103 0.74 9.09 -3.02
N ILE A 104 0.00 9.45 -1.98
CA ILE A 104 -1.20 8.76 -1.50
C ILE A 104 -2.39 9.66 -1.75
N TRP A 105 -3.40 9.12 -2.40
CA TRP A 105 -4.60 9.83 -2.80
C TRP A 105 -5.84 9.16 -2.23
N SER A 106 -6.88 9.97 -2.04
CA SER A 106 -8.22 9.52 -1.65
C SER A 106 -8.77 8.47 -2.62
N PRO A 107 -9.75 7.64 -2.18
CA PRO A 107 -10.34 6.60 -3.03
C PRO A 107 -10.85 7.09 -4.39
N ASP A 108 -11.41 8.31 -4.43
CA ASP A 108 -11.92 8.97 -5.62
C ASP A 108 -10.82 9.59 -6.52
N GLY A 109 -9.57 9.61 -6.06
CA GLY A 109 -8.44 10.21 -6.77
C GLY A 109 -8.46 11.74 -6.82
N LEU A 110 -9.34 12.41 -6.07
CA LEU A 110 -9.51 13.87 -6.13
C LEU A 110 -8.69 14.63 -5.08
N THR A 111 -8.37 13.98 -3.96
CA THR A 111 -7.67 14.61 -2.84
C THR A 111 -6.31 13.95 -2.62
N LEU A 112 -5.25 14.74 -2.70
CA LEU A 112 -3.92 14.31 -2.27
C LEU A 112 -3.91 14.22 -0.74
N ILE A 113 -3.72 13.01 -0.21
CA ILE A 113 -3.59 12.76 1.23
C ILE A 113 -2.15 13.07 1.66
N GLN A 114 -1.17 12.58 0.90
CA GLN A 114 0.24 12.75 1.22
C GLN A 114 1.11 12.70 -0.03
N LYS A 115 2.17 13.51 -0.07
CA LYS A 115 3.30 13.39 -1.00
C LYS A 115 4.59 13.19 -0.21
N VAL A 116 5.45 12.28 -0.65
CA VAL A 116 6.75 11.96 -0.06
C VAL A 116 7.81 11.99 -1.15
N ASP A 117 8.82 12.84 -0.96
CA ASP A 117 9.98 13.08 -1.84
C ASP A 117 11.09 13.62 -0.92
N ALA A 118 11.55 12.78 0.00
CA ALA A 118 12.45 13.19 1.08
C ALA A 118 13.93 12.91 0.76
N ASN A 119 14.23 11.81 0.06
CA ASN A 119 15.61 11.42 -0.23
C ASN A 119 16.17 12.14 -1.48
N GLY A 120 15.30 12.71 -2.31
CA GLY A 120 15.69 13.12 -3.65
C GLY A 120 16.09 11.91 -4.47
N ALA A 121 17.32 11.89 -5.02
CA ALA A 121 17.76 10.76 -5.84
C ALA A 121 18.12 9.51 -5.01
N GLY A 122 17.50 8.38 -5.37
CA GLY A 122 17.75 7.08 -4.78
C GLY A 122 17.08 6.82 -3.44
N GLY A 123 17.19 5.58 -2.98
CA GLY A 123 16.78 5.20 -1.63
C GLY A 123 15.31 4.79 -1.54
N ALA A 124 14.66 5.15 -0.43
CA ALA A 124 13.31 4.69 -0.12
C ALA A 124 12.42 5.81 0.44
N GLU A 125 11.32 6.08 -0.26
CA GLU A 125 10.26 6.94 0.22
C GLU A 125 9.24 6.12 1.01
N SER A 126 8.76 6.65 2.13
CA SER A 126 7.75 5.91 2.90
C SER A 126 6.77 6.81 3.64
N TYR A 127 5.56 6.27 3.80
CA TYR A 127 4.49 6.90 4.56
C TYR A 127 3.81 5.86 5.44
N THR A 128 3.49 6.24 6.68
CA THR A 128 2.71 5.40 7.58
C THR A 128 1.31 5.98 7.71
N MET A 129 0.30 5.14 7.54
CA MET A 129 -1.09 5.55 7.67
C MET A 129 -1.91 4.55 8.47
N THR A 130 -2.93 5.07 9.15
CA THR A 130 -3.93 4.26 9.84
C THR A 130 -4.98 3.77 8.84
N MET A 131 -5.23 2.46 8.85
CA MET A 131 -6.13 1.81 7.91
C MET A 131 -7.60 1.94 8.34
N SER A 132 -8.46 2.33 7.41
CA SER A 132 -9.91 2.39 7.59
C SER A 132 -10.61 1.16 6.96
N GLN A 133 -11.74 0.77 7.53
CA GLN A 133 -12.49 -0.40 7.06
C GLN A 133 -13.02 -0.20 5.64
N ASN A 134 -12.76 -1.17 4.74
CA ASN A 134 -13.27 -1.18 3.37
C ASN A 134 -12.97 0.10 2.55
N VAL A 135 -11.89 0.81 2.89
CA VAL A 135 -11.46 2.01 2.16
C VAL A 135 -10.33 1.63 1.20
N TRP A 136 -10.52 1.99 -0.07
CA TRP A 136 -9.47 1.95 -1.08
C TRP A 136 -8.65 3.24 -1.04
N TYR A 137 -7.37 3.12 -1.32
CA TYR A 137 -6.50 4.26 -1.53
C TYR A 137 -5.79 4.09 -2.87
N ASN A 138 -5.49 5.21 -3.50
CA ASN A 138 -4.69 5.23 -4.72
C ASN A 138 -3.26 5.64 -4.35
N ILE A 139 -2.27 4.89 -4.84
CA ILE A 139 -0.85 5.22 -4.72
C ILE A 139 -0.39 5.65 -6.10
N LYS A 140 0.20 6.83 -6.21
CA LYS A 140 0.97 7.23 -7.39
C LYS A 140 2.45 7.09 -7.10
N VAL A 141 3.15 6.52 -8.05
CA VAL A 141 4.60 6.43 -8.06
C VAL A 141 5.10 7.08 -9.34
N TYR A 142 6.09 7.96 -9.26
CA TYR A 142 6.72 8.55 -10.43
C TYR A 142 8.14 9.02 -10.10
N GLY A 143 8.86 9.49 -11.12
CA GLY A 143 10.25 9.89 -11.00
C GLY A 143 10.51 11.30 -11.51
N ASN A 144 11.29 12.05 -10.74
CA ASN A 144 11.82 13.35 -11.14
C ASN A 144 13.20 13.16 -11.79
N GLY A 145 13.22 12.62 -13.02
CA GLY A 145 14.41 12.51 -13.88
C GLY A 145 14.11 13.02 -15.27
N THR A 146 15.12 13.46 -16.03
CA THR A 146 14.94 14.04 -17.39
C THR A 146 15.26 13.07 -18.53
N SER A 147 15.94 11.96 -18.25
CA SER A 147 16.43 11.02 -19.26
C SER A 147 15.73 9.68 -19.18
N TYR A 148 15.58 9.02 -20.32
CA TYR A 148 15.10 7.64 -20.38
C TYR A 148 16.18 6.69 -19.82
N ASP A 149 15.82 5.80 -18.90
CA ASP A 149 16.67 4.71 -18.44
C ASP A 149 15.83 3.44 -18.25
N PRO A 150 16.10 2.35 -18.99
CA PRO A 150 15.36 1.11 -18.85
C PRO A 150 15.62 0.40 -17.51
N ASN A 151 16.62 0.83 -16.74
CA ASN A 151 16.97 0.28 -15.43
C ASN A 151 16.34 1.07 -14.27
N PHE A 152 15.43 2.01 -14.54
CA PHE A 152 14.66 2.68 -13.50
C PHE A 152 13.54 1.80 -12.94
N ASN A 153 13.93 0.65 -12.39
CA ASN A 153 13.02 -0.28 -11.75
C ASN A 153 12.76 0.13 -10.30
N TYR A 154 11.53 -0.01 -9.80
CA TYR A 154 11.19 0.25 -8.41
C TYR A 154 10.47 -0.93 -7.78
N THR A 155 10.45 -0.93 -6.45
CA THR A 155 9.58 -1.81 -5.66
C THR A 155 8.68 -0.97 -4.77
N LEU A 156 7.39 -1.31 -4.73
CA LEU A 156 6.38 -0.74 -3.85
C LEU A 156 5.90 -1.84 -2.89
N SER A 157 5.89 -1.59 -1.59
CA SER A 157 5.42 -2.57 -0.61
C SER A 157 4.51 -1.93 0.42
N VAL A 158 3.61 -2.72 0.99
CA VAL A 158 2.73 -2.30 2.10
C VAL A 158 2.91 -3.29 3.25
N THR A 159 3.42 -2.82 4.39
CA THR A 159 3.71 -3.68 5.55
C THR A 159 2.89 -3.23 6.77
N LEU A 160 2.35 -4.17 7.52
CA LEU A 160 1.65 -3.89 8.78
C LEU A 160 2.65 -3.59 9.90
N LEU A 161 2.36 -2.58 10.71
CA LEU A 161 3.13 -2.22 11.91
C LEU A 161 2.47 -2.75 13.20
#